data_AF-A0A4U8TLC5-F1
#
_entry.id   AF-A0A4U8TLC5-F1
#
_cell.length_a   1.000
_cell.length_b   1.000
_cell.length_c   1.000
_cell.angle_alpha   90.00
_cell.angle_beta   90.00
_cell.angle_gamma   90.00
#
_symmetry.space_group_name_H-M   'P 1'
#
loop_
_entity.id
_entity.type
_entity.pdbx_description
1 polymer ?
#
loop_
_entity_poly.entity_id
_entity_poly.type
_entity_poly.pdbx_seq_one_letter_code
_entity_poly.pdbx_strand_id
1 'polypeptide(L)' 'MRMNESVAAQMLKRGMRLRAWAISKGVEKHLTLLKSLSTGKTQGRYGKSKELRIALEQEGFYIPKKTIGVGQ' A
#
# COMPACT_ATOMS: atom_id res chain seq x y z
N MET A 1 8.87 3.13 -18.02
CA MET A 1 7.68 2.38 -17.56
C MET A 1 7.61 2.46 -16.04
N ARG A 2 6.46 2.87 -15.46
CA ARG A 2 6.29 3.11 -14.01
C ARG A 2 6.66 1.85 -13.21
N MET A 3 7.78 1.92 -12.51
CA MET A 3 8.31 0.88 -11.63
C MET A 3 7.25 0.45 -10.62
N ASN A 4 7.25 -0.84 -10.26
CA ASN A 4 6.47 -1.48 -9.20
C ASN A 4 6.82 -0.89 -7.82
N GLU A 5 6.62 0.40 -7.64
CA GLU A 5 7.03 1.11 -6.45
C GLU A 5 6.01 0.87 -5.34
N SER A 6 6.54 0.54 -4.16
CA SER A 6 5.72 0.31 -2.98
C SER A 6 4.92 1.55 -2.59
N VAL A 7 3.74 1.37 -2.01
CA VAL A 7 2.89 2.49 -1.52
C VAL A 7 3.69 3.41 -0.57
N ALA A 8 4.51 2.84 0.31
CA ALA A 8 5.37 3.61 1.19
C ALA A 8 6.34 4.52 0.42
N ALA A 9 6.91 4.05 -0.70
CA ALA A 9 7.81 4.85 -1.52
C ALA A 9 7.05 5.92 -2.33
N GLN A 10 5.84 5.62 -2.82
CA GLN A 10 4.95 6.61 -3.44
C GLN A 10 4.59 7.73 -2.46
N MET A 11 4.26 7.37 -1.21
CA MET A 11 3.99 8.34 -0.14
C MET A 11 5.23 9.17 0.20
N LEU A 12 6.41 8.55 0.28
CA LEU A 12 7.65 9.24 0.58
C LEU A 12 7.99 10.30 -0.48
N LYS A 13 7.71 10.02 -1.76
CA LYS A 13 7.84 11.03 -2.83
C LYS A 13 6.92 12.24 -2.66
N ARG A 14 5.82 12.07 -1.92
CA ARG A 14 4.91 13.15 -1.52
C ARG A 14 5.23 13.71 -0.13
N GLY A 15 6.39 13.39 0.45
CA GLY A 15 6.80 13.85 1.78
C GLY A 15 6.06 13.18 2.95
N MET A 16 5.34 12.08 2.71
CA MET A 16 4.51 11.40 3.71
C MET A 16 5.02 9.98 3.99
N ARG A 17 5.01 9.57 5.27
CA ARG A 17 5.32 8.18 5.64
C ARG A 17 4.02 7.36 5.76
N LEU A 18 4.04 6.09 5.33
CA LEU A 18 2.90 5.16 5.48
C LEU A 18 2.38 5.05 6.92
N ARG A 19 3.27 5.11 7.91
CA ARG A 19 2.89 5.12 9.33
C ARG A 19 2.14 6.40 9.73
N ALA A 20 2.63 7.57 9.29
CA ALA A 20 1.98 8.85 9.57
C ALA A 20 0.59 8.92 8.92
N TRP A 21 0.48 8.42 7.69
CA TRP A 21 -0.80 8.25 7.01
C TRP A 21 -1.75 7.33 7.80
N ALA A 22 -1.27 6.18 8.28
CA ALA A 22 -2.08 5.25 9.06
C ALA A 22 -2.60 5.86 10.37
N ILE A 23 -1.78 6.68 11.03
CA ILE A 23 -2.17 7.45 12.23
C ILE A 23 -3.24 8.48 11.88
N SER A 24 -3.02 9.27 10.82
CA SER A 24 -3.96 10.28 10.35
C SER A 24 -5.35 9.70 10.01
N LYS A 25 -5.40 8.45 9.52
CA LYS A 25 -6.66 7.75 9.22
C LYS A 25 -7.22 6.91 10.37
N GLY A 26 -6.54 6.87 11.53
CA GLY A 26 -6.97 6.05 12.68
C GLY A 26 -6.89 4.53 12.46
N VAL A 27 -6.05 4.08 11.52
CA VAL A 27 -5.89 2.65 11.15
C VAL A 27 -4.51 2.11 11.50
N GLU A 28 -3.81 2.74 12.44
CA GLU A 28 -2.47 2.34 12.90
C GLU A 28 -2.40 0.88 13.36
N LYS A 29 -3.47 0.36 13.98
CA LYS A 29 -3.59 -1.05 14.38
C LYS A 29 -3.47 -2.04 13.22
N HIS A 30 -3.67 -1.57 11.99
CA HIS A 30 -3.56 -2.36 10.76
C HIS A 30 -2.27 -2.08 9.98
N LEU A 31 -1.25 -1.47 10.61
CA LEU A 31 0.01 -1.12 9.95
C LEU A 31 0.70 -2.33 9.28
N THR A 32 0.62 -3.53 9.86
CA THR A 32 1.16 -4.76 9.26
C THR A 32 0.46 -5.12 7.94
N LEU A 33 -0.86 -4.90 7.88
CA LEU A 33 -1.65 -5.13 6.68
C LEU A 33 -1.34 -4.08 5.61
N LEU A 34 -1.18 -2.82 6.02
CA LEU A 34 -0.73 -1.73 5.15
C LEU A 34 0.67 -1.97 4.58
N LYS A 35 1.61 -2.50 5.39
CA LYS A 35 2.94 -2.90 4.89
C LYS A 35 2.83 -4.00 3.84
N SER A 36 1.94 -4.97 4.04
CA SER A 36 1.69 -6.07 3.09
C SER A 36 1.04 -5.58 1.79
N LEU A 37 0.12 -4.61 1.88
CA LEU A 37 -0.43 -3.91 0.71
C LEU A 37 0.66 -3.09 0.02
N SER A 38 1.46 -2.36 0.79
CA SER A 38 2.51 -1.50 0.27
C SER A 38 3.51 -2.24 -0.60
N THR A 39 3.91 -3.45 -0.22
CA THR A 39 4.83 -4.28 -1.00
C THR A 39 4.13 -5.14 -2.06
N GLY A 40 2.80 -5.07 -2.15
CA GLY A 40 2.00 -5.90 -3.06
C GLY A 40 1.90 -7.38 -2.63
N LYS A 41 2.38 -7.74 -1.43
CA LYS A 41 2.27 -9.10 -0.86
C LYS A 41 0.81 -9.55 -0.77
N THR A 42 -0.09 -8.61 -0.46
CA THR A 42 -1.54 -8.80 -0.60
C THR A 42 -2.11 -7.75 -1.54
N GLN A 43 -3.12 -8.13 -2.31
CA GLN A 43 -3.77 -7.25 -3.28
C GLN A 43 -5.01 -6.55 -2.71
N GLY A 44 -5.32 -6.76 -1.42
CA GLY A 44 -6.46 -6.10 -0.78
C GLY A 44 -7.81 -6.48 -1.40
N ARG A 45 -8.03 -7.78 -1.65
CA ARG A 45 -9.25 -8.23 -2.35
C ARG A 45 -10.47 -8.34 -1.43
N TYR A 46 -10.27 -8.62 -0.13
CA TYR A 46 -11.35 -8.92 0.81
C TYR A 46 -11.13 -8.29 2.20
N GLY A 47 -12.23 -8.16 2.95
CA GLY A 47 -12.24 -7.70 4.34
C GLY A 47 -11.53 -6.37 4.55
N LYS A 48 -10.84 -6.22 5.69
CA LYS A 48 -10.16 -4.98 6.06
C LYS A 48 -9.10 -4.54 5.04
N SER A 49 -8.46 -5.49 4.37
CA SER A 49 -7.44 -5.20 3.36
C SER A 49 -8.01 -4.51 2.11
N LYS A 50 -9.28 -4.78 1.76
CA LYS A 50 -9.99 -4.10 0.67
C LYS A 50 -10.30 -2.66 1.02
N GLU A 51 -10.79 -2.41 2.23
CA GLU A 51 -11.08 -1.05 2.69
C GLU A 51 -9.82 -0.17 2.69
N LEU A 52 -8.71 -0.71 3.20
CA LEU A 52 -7.43 0.01 3.22
C LEU A 52 -6.89 0.27 1.82
N ARG A 53 -7.03 -0.69 0.90
CA ARG A 53 -6.68 -0.51 -0.51
C ARG A 53 -7.49 0.65 -1.13
N ILE A 54 -8.81 0.64 -0.95
CA ILE A 54 -9.69 1.67 -1.52
C ILE A 54 -9.31 3.05 -0.98
N ALA A 55 -9.07 3.17 0.33
CA ALA A 55 -8.64 4.42 0.94
C ALA A 55 -7.32 4.95 0.35
N LEU A 56 -6.34 4.06 0.14
CA LEU A 56 -5.08 4.41 -0.51
C LEU A 56 -5.30 4.86 -1.97
N GLU A 57 -6.11 4.13 -2.73
CA GLU A 57 -6.41 4.43 -4.14
C GLU A 57 -7.15 5.76 -4.30
N GLN A 58 -8.07 6.08 -3.37
CA GLN A 58 -8.78 7.37 -3.34
C GLN A 58 -7.84 8.56 -3.13
N GLU A 59 -6.74 8.37 -2.39
CA GLU A 59 -5.71 9.40 -2.19
C GLU A 59 -4.62 9.37 -3.28
N GLY A 60 -4.83 8.55 -4.32
CA GLY A 60 -3.95 8.44 -5.48
C GLY A 60 -2.70 7.62 -5.24
N PHE A 61 -2.72 6.72 -4.24
CA PHE A 61 -1.68 5.71 -4.01
C PHE A 61 -2.14 4.35 -4.52
N TYR A 62 -1.31 3.71 -5.34
CA TYR A 62 -1.69 2.46 -5.99
C TYR A 62 -0.91 1.28 -5.41
N ILE A 63 -1.60 0.16 -5.20
CA ILE A 63 -0.97 -1.08 -4.76
C ILE A 63 -0.13 -1.64 -5.92
N PRO A 64 1.18 -1.92 -5.72
CA PRO A 64 1.98 -2.53 -6.78
C PRO A 64 1.42 -3.93 -7.09
N LYS A 65 1.25 -4.21 -8.38
CA LYS A 65 0.94 -5.56 -8.84
C LYS A 65 2.20 -6.39 -8.63
N LYS A 66 2.13 -7.46 -7.85
CA LYS A 66 3.23 -8.42 -7.82
C LYS A 66 3.31 -9.04 -9.22
N THR A 67 4.23 -8.56 -10.06
CA THR A 67 4.76 -9.38 -11.15
C THR A 67 5.37 -10.57 -10.43
N ILE A 68 4.69 -11.72 -10.46
CA ILE A 68 5.33 -12.98 -10.14
C ILE A 68 6.51 -13.04 -11.10
N GLY A 69 7.72 -12.83 -10.59
CA GLY A 69 8.90 -13.23 -11.31
C GLY A 69 8.72 -14.71 -11.59
N VAL A 70 8.57 -15.04 -12.87
CA VAL A 70 9.20 -16.24 -13.41
C VAL A 70 10.62 -16.27 -12.83
N GLY A 71 10.99 -17.41 -12.25
CA GLY A 71 12.13 -17.56 -11.35
C GLY A 71 13.45 -17.02 -11.89
N GLN A 72 14.34 -16.73 -10.96
CA GLN A 72 15.77 -16.93 -11.14
C GLN A 72 16.15 -18.19 -10.39
#